data_AF-A0A4W5NN69-F1
#
_entry.id   AF-A0A4W5NN69-F1
#
_cell.length_a   1.000
_cell.length_b   1.000
_cell.length_c   1.000
_cell.angle_alpha   90.00
_cell.angle_beta   90.00
_cell.angle_gamma   90.00
#
_symmetry.space_group_name_H-M   'P 1'
#
loop_
_entity.id
_entity.type
_entity.pdbx_description
1 polymer ?
#
loop_
_entity_poly.entity_id
_entity_poly.type
_entity_poly.pdbx_seq_one_letter_code
_entity_poly.pdbx_strand_id
1 'polypeptide(L)'
;MYDEDGKKLPPCIPGAWLTPAIMACYLLVANILLVNLLIAVFNNTFLEVKSVSNQIWKFQRYQLIMKFHDRPLLPPPLIIFSHIYIVLKHIYRHCKRRTEGEQDDRDNKGLQLLLNAEELKALYEFEEQCVEEYFREKEDEEQSSNNERIRVTSERSACSTRDRQALVFPLWGFTYIEISIVELSQYSLQLFIFISKSHTIHLV
;
A
#
# COMPACT_ATOMS: atom_id res chain seq x y z
N MET A 1 47.74 -56.38 -19.32
CA MET A 1 46.74 -56.58 -20.38
C MET A 1 47.05 -55.61 -21.49
N TYR A 2 47.21 -56.11 -22.71
CA TYR A 2 47.27 -55.33 -23.95
C TYR A 2 45.92 -55.52 -24.64
N ASP A 3 45.38 -54.51 -25.30
CA ASP A 3 44.21 -54.68 -26.17
C ASP A 3 44.65 -55.47 -27.42
N GLU A 4 43.69 -56.06 -28.16
CA GLU A 4 43.93 -56.86 -29.39
C GLU A 4 44.81 -56.14 -30.45
N ASP A 5 44.99 -54.82 -30.35
CA ASP A 5 45.84 -53.98 -31.21
C ASP A 5 47.28 -53.73 -30.68
N GLY A 6 47.73 -54.44 -29.64
CA GLY A 6 49.12 -54.39 -29.16
C GLY A 6 49.56 -53.10 -28.46
N LYS A 7 48.62 -52.19 -28.13
CA LYS A 7 48.90 -50.96 -27.36
C LYS A 7 48.83 -51.25 -25.85
N LYS A 8 49.78 -50.73 -25.07
CA LYS A 8 49.74 -50.81 -23.60
C LYS A 8 48.49 -50.06 -23.11
N LEU A 9 47.53 -50.76 -22.51
CA LEU A 9 46.44 -50.08 -21.81
C LEU A 9 47.02 -49.22 -20.69
N PRO A 10 46.55 -47.98 -20.51
CA PRO A 10 46.94 -47.16 -19.39
C PRO A 10 46.63 -47.90 -18.08
N PRO A 11 47.49 -47.81 -17.05
CA PRO A 11 47.28 -48.51 -15.80
C PRO A 11 45.91 -48.15 -15.24
N CYS A 12 45.10 -49.16 -14.90
CA CYS A 12 43.81 -48.98 -14.27
C CYS A 12 44.01 -48.27 -12.92
N ILE A 13 43.74 -46.97 -12.89
CA ILE A 13 43.81 -46.17 -11.66
C ILE A 13 42.60 -46.57 -10.80
N PRO A 14 42.81 -47.12 -9.59
CA PRO A 14 41.71 -47.38 -8.66
C PRO A 14 40.98 -46.06 -8.39
N GLY A 15 39.68 -46.01 -8.69
CA GLY A 15 38.87 -44.79 -8.58
C GLY A 15 38.45 -44.16 -9.92
N ALA A 16 38.75 -44.76 -11.08
CA ALA A 16 38.24 -44.28 -12.37
C ALA A 16 36.69 -44.19 -12.46
N TRP A 17 35.96 -44.97 -11.66
CA TRP A 17 34.49 -44.93 -11.56
C TRP A 17 33.97 -43.75 -10.71
N LEU A 18 34.84 -43.17 -9.87
CA LEU A 18 34.48 -42.07 -8.98
C LEU A 18 34.22 -40.79 -9.77
N THR A 19 35.05 -40.50 -10.79
CA THR A 19 34.90 -39.32 -11.64
C THR A 19 33.54 -39.26 -12.37
N PRO A 20 33.09 -40.30 -13.11
CA PRO A 20 31.77 -40.29 -13.73
C PRO A 20 30.63 -40.31 -12.71
N ALA A 21 30.80 -40.96 -11.55
CA ALA A 21 29.79 -40.93 -10.49
C ALA A 21 29.61 -39.52 -9.89
N ILE A 22 30.72 -38.83 -9.59
CA ILE A 22 30.68 -37.43 -9.12
C ILE A 22 30.10 -36.52 -10.20
N MET A 23 30.47 -36.73 -11.47
CA MET A 23 29.91 -35.94 -12.59
C MET A 23 28.40 -36.13 -12.72
N ALA A 24 27.89 -37.36 -12.59
CA ALA A 24 26.46 -37.64 -12.62
C ALA A 24 25.73 -37.00 -11.43
N CYS A 25 26.28 -37.11 -10.21
CA CYS A 25 25.74 -36.45 -9.03
C CYS A 25 25.73 -34.92 -9.18
N TYR A 26 26.82 -34.34 -9.70
CA TYR A 26 26.93 -32.91 -9.95
C TYR A 26 25.87 -32.43 -10.95
N LEU A 27 25.72 -33.11 -12.09
CA LEU A 27 24.71 -32.78 -13.10
C LEU A 27 23.29 -32.94 -12.56
N LEU A 28 23.03 -33.99 -11.76
CA LEU A 28 21.72 -34.23 -11.17
C LEU A 28 21.36 -33.14 -10.16
N VAL A 29 22.27 -32.83 -9.23
CA VAL A 29 22.05 -31.79 -8.22
C VAL A 29 21.93 -30.42 -8.90
N ALA A 30 22.82 -30.09 -9.83
CA ALA A 30 22.77 -28.84 -10.57
C ALA A 30 21.45 -28.68 -11.34
N ASN A 31 20.99 -29.71 -12.05
CA ASN A 31 19.73 -29.63 -12.81
C ASN A 31 18.50 -29.50 -11.91
N ILE A 32 18.43 -30.28 -10.82
CA ILE A 32 17.31 -30.19 -9.86
C ILE A 32 17.29 -28.80 -9.22
N LEU A 33 18.44 -28.29 -8.78
CA LEU A 33 18.54 -26.96 -8.17
C LEU A 33 18.21 -25.84 -9.18
N LEU A 34 18.73 -25.93 -10.41
CA LEU A 34 18.47 -24.94 -11.45
C LEU A 34 16.99 -24.87 -11.81
N VAL A 35 16.32 -26.01 -11.99
CA VAL A 35 14.89 -26.03 -12.29
C VAL A 35 14.07 -25.49 -11.12
N ASN A 36 14.37 -25.90 -9.89
CA ASN A 36 13.65 -25.43 -8.70
C ASN A 36 13.81 -23.91 -8.49
N LEU A 37 15.02 -23.38 -8.71
CA LEU A 37 15.27 -21.93 -8.63
C LEU A 37 14.64 -21.17 -9.79
N LEU A 38 14.68 -21.71 -11.01
CA LEU A 38 14.08 -21.09 -12.18
C LEU A 38 12.56 -20.98 -12.03
N ILE A 39 11.93 -22.05 -11.53
CA ILE A 39 10.49 -22.04 -11.22
C ILE A 39 10.18 -21.02 -10.12
N ALA A 40 11.01 -20.93 -9.07
CA ALA A 40 10.81 -19.97 -8.00
C ALA A 40 10.90 -18.51 -8.50
N VAL A 41 11.90 -18.20 -9.32
CA VAL A 41 12.05 -16.88 -9.94
C VAL A 41 10.89 -16.58 -10.88
N PHE A 42 10.51 -17.51 -11.75
CA PHE A 42 9.36 -17.31 -12.63
C PHE A 42 8.05 -17.15 -11.87
N ASN A 43 7.82 -17.89 -10.78
CA ASN A 43 6.63 -17.70 -9.97
C ASN A 43 6.60 -16.32 -9.31
N ASN A 44 7.74 -15.86 -8.76
CA ASN A 44 7.84 -14.54 -8.16
C ASN A 44 7.61 -13.43 -9.21
N THR A 45 8.33 -13.48 -10.33
CA THR A 45 8.19 -12.52 -11.42
C THR A 45 6.81 -12.59 -12.07
N PHE A 46 6.20 -13.77 -12.20
CA PHE A 46 4.85 -13.90 -12.77
C PHE A 46 3.79 -13.27 -11.86
N LEU A 47 3.90 -13.42 -10.55
CA LEU A 47 2.97 -12.76 -9.60
C LEU A 47 3.08 -11.23 -9.69
N GLU A 48 4.31 -10.70 -9.74
CA GLU A 48 4.56 -9.27 -9.89
C GLU A 48 4.07 -8.73 -11.24
N VAL A 49 4.46 -9.40 -12.34
CA VAL A 49 4.16 -8.99 -13.72
C VAL A 49 2.70 -9.20 -14.11
N LYS A 50 1.98 -10.14 -13.49
CA LYS A 50 0.55 -10.38 -13.76
C LYS A 50 -0.32 -9.18 -13.41
N SER A 51 0.00 -8.46 -12.33
CA SER A 51 -0.75 -7.26 -11.93
C SER A 51 -0.50 -6.08 -12.88
N VAL A 52 0.76 -5.87 -13.27
CA VAL A 52 1.21 -4.81 -14.20
C VAL A 52 0.66 -5.05 -15.61
N SER A 53 0.72 -6.29 -16.10
CA SER A 53 0.25 -6.65 -17.45
C SER A 53 -1.27 -6.48 -17.60
N ASN A 54 -2.04 -6.75 -16.54
CA ASN A 54 -3.49 -6.57 -16.57
C ASN A 54 -3.88 -5.09 -16.65
N GLN A 55 -3.17 -4.20 -15.93
CA GLN A 55 -3.39 -2.75 -16.05
C GLN A 55 -3.06 -2.24 -17.45
N ILE A 56 -1.91 -2.65 -18.01
CA ILE A 56 -1.50 -2.29 -19.37
C ILE A 56 -2.52 -2.81 -20.39
N TRP A 57 -2.99 -4.05 -20.25
CA TRP A 57 -4.00 -4.61 -21.15
C TRP A 57 -5.32 -3.84 -21.08
N LYS A 58 -5.79 -3.47 -19.88
CA LYS A 58 -7.00 -2.64 -19.71
C LYS A 58 -6.83 -1.27 -20.37
N PHE A 59 -5.66 -0.66 -20.23
CA PHE A 59 -5.33 0.63 -20.87
C PHE A 59 -5.26 0.51 -22.40
N GLN A 60 -4.58 -0.50 -22.92
CA GLN A 60 -4.49 -0.79 -24.35
C GLN A 60 -5.86 -1.11 -24.96
N ARG A 61 -6.71 -1.87 -24.24
CA ARG A 61 -8.08 -2.18 -24.66
C ARG A 61 -8.92 -0.91 -24.77
N TYR A 62 -8.81 0.00 -23.80
CA TYR A 62 -9.50 1.29 -23.86
C TYR A 62 -9.05 2.12 -25.07
N GLN A 63 -7.73 2.22 -25.30
CA GLN A 63 -7.22 2.93 -26.47
C GLN A 63 -7.67 2.34 -27.80
N LEU A 64 -7.76 1.00 -27.87
CA LEU A 64 -8.23 0.31 -29.06
C LEU A 64 -9.70 0.63 -29.33
N ILE A 65 -10.55 0.49 -28.31
CA ILE A 65 -11.99 0.77 -28.41
C ILE A 65 -12.24 2.24 -28.77
N MET A 66 -11.52 3.18 -28.15
CA MET A 66 -11.61 4.61 -28.47
C MET A 66 -11.29 4.87 -29.96
N LYS A 67 -10.21 4.27 -30.47
CA LYS A 67 -9.82 4.38 -31.90
C LYS A 67 -10.84 3.77 -32.86
N PHE A 68 -11.57 2.73 -32.45
CA PHE A 68 -12.64 2.13 -33.23
C PHE A 68 -13.93 2.95 -33.23
N HIS A 69 -14.21 3.70 -32.16
CA HIS A 69 -15.38 4.59 -32.11
C HIS A 69 -15.21 5.83 -33.00
N ASP A 70 -13.99 6.38 -33.08
CA ASP A 70 -13.68 7.58 -33.88
C ASP A 70 -13.60 7.33 -35.40
N ARG A 71 -13.50 6.08 -35.84
CA ARG A 71 -13.41 5.70 -37.25
C ARG A 71 -14.74 5.03 -37.66
N PRO A 72 -15.45 5.52 -38.69
CA PRO A 72 -16.63 4.81 -39.18
C PRO A 72 -16.24 3.37 -39.50
N LEU A 73 -17.00 2.42 -38.94
CA LEU A 73 -16.74 0.97 -38.76
C LEU A 73 -16.61 0.14 -40.06
N LEU A 74 -16.13 0.72 -41.15
CA LEU A 74 -16.11 0.04 -42.43
C LEU A 74 -14.78 -0.70 -42.63
N PRO A 75 -14.81 -2.03 -42.85
CA PRO A 75 -13.61 -2.79 -43.19
C PRO A 75 -12.93 -2.20 -44.45
N PRO A 76 -11.63 -2.46 -44.66
CA PRO A 76 -10.81 -1.84 -45.71
C PRO A 76 -11.45 -1.66 -47.11
N PRO A 77 -12.30 -2.56 -47.63
CA PRO A 77 -12.92 -2.37 -48.95
C PRO A 77 -14.01 -1.29 -49.04
N LEU A 78 -14.57 -0.78 -47.93
CA LEU A 78 -15.71 0.16 -47.96
C LEU A 78 -15.35 1.63 -47.61
N ILE A 79 -14.05 1.93 -47.51
CA ILE A 79 -13.50 3.26 -47.22
C ILE A 79 -13.94 4.31 -48.26
N ILE A 80 -14.12 3.92 -49.52
CA ILE A 80 -14.48 4.81 -50.63
C ILE A 80 -15.89 5.41 -50.42
N PHE A 81 -16.87 4.60 -50.02
CA PHE A 81 -18.24 5.08 -49.76
C PHE A 81 -18.30 6.05 -48.57
N SER A 82 -17.49 5.81 -47.53
CA SER A 82 -17.37 6.72 -46.39
C SER A 82 -16.83 8.09 -46.81
N HIS A 83 -15.77 8.13 -47.62
CA HIS A 83 -15.23 9.38 -48.15
C HIS A 83 -16.24 10.10 -49.06
N ILE A 84 -16.95 9.37 -49.93
CA ILE A 84 -18.00 9.96 -50.80
C ILE A 84 -19.12 10.59 -49.96
N TYR A 85 -19.60 9.92 -48.92
CA TYR A 85 -20.63 10.46 -48.03
C TYR A 85 -20.18 11.72 -47.29
N ILE A 86 -18.93 11.75 -46.80
CA ILE A 86 -18.36 12.93 -46.13
C ILE A 86 -18.26 14.11 -47.10
N VAL A 87 -17.79 13.87 -48.33
CA VAL A 87 -17.67 14.91 -49.38
C VAL A 87 -19.05 15.43 -49.77
N LEU A 88 -20.04 14.55 -50.01
CA LEU A 88 -21.42 14.94 -50.32
C LEU A 88 -22.06 15.75 -49.19
N LYS A 89 -21.89 15.32 -47.94
CA LYS A 89 -22.35 16.05 -46.75
C LYS A 89 -21.66 17.42 -46.63
N HIS A 90 -20.38 17.50 -46.98
CA HIS A 90 -19.62 18.75 -46.97
C HIS A 90 -20.14 19.72 -48.04
N ILE A 91 -20.37 19.25 -49.26
CA ILE A 91 -20.94 20.04 -50.36
C ILE A 91 -22.37 20.50 -50.01
N TYR A 92 -23.21 19.59 -49.52
CA TYR A 92 -24.58 19.93 -49.10
C TYR A 92 -24.60 20.98 -47.97
N ARG A 93 -23.74 20.84 -46.96
CA ARG A 93 -23.60 21.84 -45.89
C ARG A 93 -23.02 23.16 -46.40
N HIS A 94 -22.10 23.12 -47.35
CA HIS A 94 -21.52 24.33 -47.96
C HIS A 94 -22.57 25.10 -48.78
N CYS A 95 -23.48 24.39 -49.45
CA CYS A 95 -24.64 24.98 -50.12
C CYS A 95 -25.69 25.50 -49.12
N LYS A 96 -25.95 24.77 -48.01
CA LYS A 96 -26.97 25.17 -47.01
C LYS A 96 -26.51 26.33 -46.11
N ARG A 97 -25.23 26.41 -45.76
CA ARG A 97 -24.63 27.52 -44.95
C ARG A 97 -24.65 28.88 -45.64
N ARG A 98 -24.98 28.95 -46.92
CA ARG A 98 -25.26 30.21 -47.61
C ARG A 98 -26.61 30.83 -47.21
N THR A 99 -27.50 30.07 -46.57
CA THR A 99 -28.89 30.49 -46.29
C THR A 99 -29.17 30.71 -44.80
N GLU A 100 -28.51 29.98 -43.90
CA GLU A 100 -28.71 30.11 -42.45
C GLU A 100 -27.34 30.11 -41.76
N GLY A 101 -27.03 31.21 -41.05
CA GLY A 101 -25.84 31.35 -40.23
C GLY A 101 -25.96 30.51 -38.95
N GLU A 102 -24.81 29.97 -38.51
CA GLU A 102 -24.59 29.21 -37.26
C GLU A 102 -25.25 27.80 -37.26
N GLN A 103 -24.62 26.69 -36.85
CA GLN A 103 -23.61 26.42 -35.84
C GLN A 103 -22.83 25.15 -36.27
N ASP A 104 -21.49 25.16 -36.19
CA ASP A 104 -20.64 24.03 -36.60
C ASP A 104 -20.46 23.05 -35.43
N ASP A 105 -21.47 22.23 -35.14
CA ASP A 105 -21.31 21.02 -34.29
C ASP A 105 -20.63 19.90 -35.10
N ARG A 106 -19.41 20.18 -35.57
CA ARG A 106 -18.52 19.17 -36.14
C ARG A 106 -17.32 19.00 -35.25
N ASP A 107 -17.51 18.34 -34.11
CA ASP A 107 -16.54 17.38 -33.58
C ASP A 107 -17.05 16.63 -32.33
N ASN A 108 -18.32 16.20 -32.31
CA ASN A 108 -18.80 15.24 -31.30
C ASN A 108 -18.32 13.81 -31.62
N LYS A 109 -17.00 13.64 -31.71
CA LYS A 109 -16.33 12.35 -31.94
C LYS A 109 -16.17 11.53 -30.66
N GLY A 110 -16.22 12.17 -29.49
CA GLY A 110 -16.26 11.46 -28.22
C GLY A 110 -17.59 10.72 -28.01
N LEU A 111 -17.57 9.59 -27.29
CA LEU A 111 -18.75 9.01 -26.64
C LEU A 111 -19.32 10.05 -25.65
N GLN A 112 -20.03 11.07 -26.14
CA GLN A 112 -20.78 11.97 -25.29
C GLN A 112 -22.18 11.36 -25.13
N LEU A 113 -22.41 10.84 -23.93
CA LEU A 113 -23.73 10.45 -23.46
C LEU A 113 -24.53 11.74 -23.24
N LEU A 114 -25.51 11.98 -24.11
CA LEU A 114 -26.46 13.09 -23.96
C LEU A 114 -27.48 12.68 -22.89
N LEU A 115 -27.22 13.06 -21.64
CA LEU A 115 -28.18 12.87 -20.55
C LEU A 115 -29.14 14.06 -20.49
N ASN A 116 -30.39 13.77 -20.16
CA ASN A 116 -31.36 14.81 -19.85
C ASN A 116 -31.06 15.44 -18.47
N ALA A 117 -31.57 16.64 -18.20
CA ALA A 117 -31.26 17.35 -16.94
C ALA A 117 -31.63 16.54 -15.68
N GLU A 118 -32.71 15.75 -15.76
CA GLU A 118 -33.15 14.86 -14.67
C GLU A 118 -32.22 13.66 -14.48
N GLU A 119 -31.77 13.02 -15.56
CA GLU A 119 -30.86 11.87 -15.53
C GLU A 119 -29.46 12.29 -15.02
N LEU A 120 -29.01 13.48 -15.43
CA LEU A 120 -27.74 14.05 -14.96
C LEU A 120 -27.80 14.33 -13.45
N LYS A 121 -28.92 14.87 -12.98
CA LYS A 121 -29.12 15.11 -11.55
C LYS A 121 -29.11 13.79 -10.75
N ALA A 122 -29.80 12.77 -11.24
CA ALA A 122 -29.81 11.44 -10.62
C ALA A 122 -28.41 10.80 -10.59
N LEU A 123 -27.61 11.01 -11.64
CA LEU A 123 -26.22 10.53 -11.70
C LEU A 123 -25.34 11.22 -10.66
N TYR A 124 -25.49 12.54 -10.47
CA TYR A 124 -24.74 13.27 -9.44
C TYR A 124 -25.13 12.83 -8.03
N GLU A 125 -26.42 12.65 -7.75
CA GLU A 125 -26.88 12.13 -6.45
C GLU A 125 -26.33 10.72 -6.18
N PHE A 126 -26.25 9.87 -7.21
CA PHE A 126 -25.63 8.55 -7.11
C PHE A 126 -24.11 8.62 -6.86
N GLU A 127 -23.39 9.50 -7.57
CA GLU A 127 -21.96 9.71 -7.38
C GLU A 127 -21.65 10.17 -5.94
N GLU A 128 -22.44 11.10 -5.42
CA GLU A 128 -22.32 11.58 -4.04
C GLU A 128 -22.50 10.45 -3.03
N GLN A 129 -23.53 9.61 -3.21
CA GLN A 129 -23.77 8.44 -2.34
C GLN A 129 -22.62 7.43 -2.38
N CYS A 130 -22.09 7.11 -3.56
CA CYS A 130 -20.95 6.20 -3.69
C CYS A 130 -19.69 6.77 -3.02
N VAL A 131 -19.46 8.07 -3.13
CA VAL A 131 -18.31 8.74 -2.52
C VAL A 131 -18.43 8.75 -1.00
N GLU A 132 -19.61 9.06 -0.46
CA GLU A 132 -19.86 9.02 0.99
C GLU A 132 -19.64 7.62 1.57
N GLU A 133 -20.19 6.59 0.93
CA GLU A 133 -20.01 5.21 1.37
C GLU A 133 -18.54 4.78 1.33
N TYR A 134 -17.80 5.18 0.28
CA TYR A 134 -16.37 4.92 0.17
C TYR A 134 -15.56 5.56 1.29
N PHE A 135 -15.83 6.82 1.63
CA PHE A 135 -15.13 7.49 2.73
C PHE A 135 -15.45 6.85 4.08
N ARG A 136 -16.71 6.46 4.31
CA ARG A 136 -17.09 5.74 5.52
C ARG A 136 -16.37 4.40 5.66
N GLU A 137 -16.32 3.61 4.58
CA GLU A 137 -15.59 2.34 4.58
C GLU A 137 -14.09 2.53 4.82
N LYS A 138 -13.50 3.60 4.27
CA LYS A 138 -12.09 3.95 4.51
C LYS A 138 -11.83 4.32 5.97
N GLU A 139 -12.69 5.14 6.58
CA GLU A 139 -12.58 5.49 8.00
C GLU A 139 -12.75 4.25 8.90
N ASP A 140 -13.70 3.36 8.58
CA ASP A 140 -13.91 2.11 9.30
C ASP A 140 -12.69 1.16 9.18
N GLU A 141 -12.06 1.05 8.01
CA GLU A 141 -10.81 0.32 7.79
C GLU A 141 -9.65 0.90 8.63
N GLU A 142 -9.50 2.22 8.65
CA GLU A 142 -8.47 2.90 9.44
C GLU A 142 -8.69 2.73 10.93
N GLN A 143 -9.94 2.88 11.39
CA GLN A 143 -10.29 2.75 12.80
C GLN A 143 -10.20 1.31 13.30
N SER A 144 -10.53 0.34 12.45
CA SER A 144 -10.38 -1.09 12.77
C SER A 144 -8.93 -1.58 12.71
N SER A 145 -8.02 -0.83 12.09
CA SER A 145 -6.60 -1.14 12.01
C SER A 145 -5.98 -1.36 13.39
N ASN A 146 -5.17 -2.40 13.52
CA ASN A 146 -4.51 -2.73 14.78
C ASN A 146 -3.65 -1.58 15.31
N ASN A 147 -3.02 -0.80 14.43
CA ASN A 147 -2.21 0.36 14.83
C ASN A 147 -3.06 1.43 15.52
N GLU A 148 -4.23 1.74 14.96
CA GLU A 148 -5.14 2.74 15.52
C GLU A 148 -5.76 2.27 16.83
N ARG A 149 -6.17 1.00 16.89
CA ARG A 149 -6.66 0.39 18.14
C ARG A 149 -5.61 0.41 19.26
N ILE A 150 -4.35 0.14 18.94
CA ILE A 150 -3.22 0.24 19.89
C ILE A 150 -3.02 1.70 20.30
N ARG A 151 -3.02 2.64 19.35
CA ARG A 151 -2.89 4.07 19.61
C ARG A 151 -3.97 4.55 20.58
N VAL A 152 -5.24 4.33 20.28
CA VAL A 152 -6.38 4.73 21.12
C VAL A 152 -6.31 4.07 22.50
N THR A 153 -5.95 2.79 22.59
CA THR A 153 -5.80 2.09 23.88
C THR A 153 -4.63 2.65 24.70
N SER A 154 -3.52 2.99 24.04
CA SER A 154 -2.35 3.60 24.68
C SER A 154 -2.63 5.02 25.17
N GLU A 155 -3.38 5.81 24.41
CA GLU A 155 -3.81 7.16 24.80
C GLU A 155 -4.77 7.09 26.00
N ARG A 156 -5.73 6.15 25.99
CA ARG A 156 -6.66 5.93 27.12
C ARG A 156 -5.93 5.47 28.38
N SER A 157 -4.97 4.55 28.27
CA SER A 157 -4.21 4.06 29.43
C SER A 157 -3.26 5.13 29.99
N ALA A 158 -2.65 5.94 29.12
CA ALA A 158 -1.86 7.10 29.52
C ALA A 158 -2.72 8.15 30.24
N CYS A 159 -3.92 8.45 29.72
CA CYS A 159 -4.86 9.38 30.37
C CYS A 159 -5.26 8.87 31.76
N SER A 160 -5.67 7.60 31.89
CA SER A 160 -6.07 7.02 33.17
C SER A 160 -4.92 7.02 34.20
N THR A 161 -3.68 6.82 33.75
CA THR A 161 -2.49 6.91 34.60
C THR A 161 -2.25 8.35 35.08
N ARG A 162 -2.41 9.33 34.19
CA ARG A 162 -2.27 10.76 34.51
C ARG A 162 -3.31 11.21 35.53
N ASP A 163 -4.56 10.80 35.37
CA ASP A 163 -5.65 11.10 36.31
C ASP A 163 -5.38 10.50 37.70
N ARG A 164 -4.87 9.26 37.76
CA ARG A 164 -4.46 8.65 39.03
C ARG A 164 -3.29 9.38 39.68
N GLN A 165 -2.26 9.76 38.91
CA GLN A 165 -1.14 10.52 39.45
C GLN A 165 -1.59 11.87 40.02
N ALA A 166 -2.47 12.60 39.33
CA ALA A 166 -2.98 13.88 39.81
C ALA A 166 -3.66 13.80 41.19
N LEU A 167 -4.28 12.66 41.53
CA LEU A 167 -4.88 12.43 42.85
C LEU A 167 -3.86 11.98 43.92
N VAL A 168 -2.82 11.23 43.53
CA VAL A 168 -1.85 10.65 44.46
C VAL A 168 -0.73 11.63 44.83
N PHE A 169 -0.28 12.48 43.90
CA PHE A 169 0.75 13.48 44.13
C PHE A 169 0.47 14.44 45.31
N PRO A 170 -0.74 15.03 45.45
CA PRO A 170 -1.03 15.89 46.60
C PRO A 170 -1.03 15.11 47.91
N LEU A 171 -1.52 13.86 47.93
CA LEU A 171 -1.52 13.03 49.14
C LEU A 171 -0.11 12.71 49.64
N TRP A 172 0.80 12.34 48.74
CA TRP A 172 2.21 12.14 49.09
C TRP A 172 2.84 13.45 49.59
N GLY A 173 2.54 14.58 48.93
CA GLY A 173 2.96 15.90 49.40
C GLY A 173 2.47 16.23 50.81
N PHE A 174 1.19 16.02 51.10
CA PHE A 174 0.62 16.23 52.44
C PHE A 174 1.28 15.35 53.49
N THR A 175 1.45 14.05 53.22
CA THR A 175 2.13 13.13 54.17
C THR A 175 3.58 13.53 54.43
N TYR A 176 4.33 13.95 53.40
CA TYR A 176 5.72 14.38 53.55
C TYR A 176 5.85 15.67 54.36
N ILE A 177 4.94 16.62 54.14
CA ILE A 177 4.87 17.88 54.91
C ILE A 177 4.54 17.57 56.37
N GLU A 178 3.54 16.73 56.64
CA GLU A 178 3.17 16.34 58.01
C GLU A 178 4.33 15.66 58.75
N ILE A 179 5.02 14.70 58.11
CA ILE A 179 6.19 14.04 58.68
C ILE A 179 7.29 15.06 59.02
N SER A 180 7.58 15.99 58.09
CA SER A 180 8.60 17.02 58.30
C SER A 180 8.26 17.95 59.48
N ILE A 181 6.97 18.30 59.66
CA ILE A 181 6.50 19.13 60.78
C ILE A 181 6.68 18.40 62.13
N VAL A 182 6.30 17.12 62.20
CA VAL A 182 6.46 16.30 63.42
C VAL A 182 7.94 16.18 63.79
N GLU A 183 8.82 15.96 62.80
CA GLU A 183 10.26 15.83 63.02
C GLU A 183 10.88 17.15 63.51
N LEU A 184 10.52 18.29 62.90
CA LEU A 184 10.92 19.64 63.36
C LEU A 184 10.40 19.95 64.78
N SER A 185 9.20 19.51 65.12
CA SER A 185 8.64 19.66 66.47
C SER A 185 9.45 18.84 67.49
N GLN A 186 9.80 17.59 67.13
CA GLN A 186 10.60 16.71 67.99
C GLN A 186 12.02 17.26 68.22
N TYR A 187 12.67 17.81 67.20
CA TYR A 187 13.95 18.49 67.35
C TYR A 187 13.86 19.74 68.24
N SER A 188 12.79 20.53 68.07
CA SER A 188 12.57 21.74 68.87
C SER A 188 12.33 21.40 70.35
N LEU A 189 11.56 20.35 70.64
CA LEU A 189 11.35 19.81 71.99
C LEU A 189 12.64 19.29 72.61
N GLN A 190 13.45 18.53 71.86
CA GLN A 190 14.76 18.05 72.33
C GLN A 190 15.70 19.22 72.66
N LEU A 191 15.74 20.25 71.81
CA LEU A 191 16.54 21.46 72.05
C LEU A 191 16.06 22.21 73.29
N PHE A 192 14.75 22.36 73.48
CA PHE A 192 14.19 22.99 74.69
C PHE A 192 14.51 22.21 75.96
N ILE A 193 14.41 20.87 75.94
CA ILE A 193 14.80 20.00 77.06
C ILE A 193 16.30 20.13 77.35
N PHE A 194 17.14 20.18 76.31
CA PHE A 194 18.59 20.36 76.44
C PHE A 194 18.94 21.72 77.08
N ILE A 195 18.33 22.81 76.60
CA ILE A 195 18.50 24.16 77.16
C ILE A 195 18.02 24.18 78.62
N SER A 196 16.86 23.59 78.92
CA SER A 196 16.33 23.55 80.28
C SER A 196 17.23 22.75 81.23
N LYS A 197 17.75 21.59 80.81
CA LYS A 197 18.72 20.82 81.59
C LYS A 197 20.03 21.58 81.81
N SER A 198 20.54 22.25 80.78
CA SER A 198 21.76 23.07 80.89
C SER A 198 21.58 24.21 81.89
N HIS A 199 20.41 24.84 81.93
CA HIS A 199 20.12 25.93 82.86
C HIS A 199 19.94 25.43 84.31
N THR A 200 19.37 24.24 84.50
CA THR A 200 19.27 23.60 85.83
C THR A 200 20.64 23.17 86.36
N ILE A 201 21.55 22.65 85.51
CA ILE A 201 22.91 22.27 85.92
C ILE A 201 23.75 23.50 86.34
N HIS A 202 23.50 24.66 85.74
CA HIS A 202 24.20 25.90 86.11
C HIS A 202 23.67 26.55 87.41
N LEU A 203 22.54 26.07 87.94
CA LEU A 203 21.87 26.58 89.15
C LEU A 203 22.01 25.65 90.37
N VAL A 204 22.71 24.52 90.24
CA VAL A 204 23.04 23.56 91.31
C VAL A 204 24.55 23.50 91.49
#